data_AF-A0A951K8Y3-F1
#
_entry.id   AF-A0A951K8Y3-F1
#
_cell.length_a   1.000
_cell.length_b   1.000
_cell.length_c   1.000
_cell.angle_alpha   90.00
_cell.angle_beta   90.00
_cell.angle_gamma   90.00
#
_symmetry.space_group_name_H-M   'P 1'
#
loop_
_entity.id
_entity.type
_entity.pdbx_description
1 polymer ?
#
loop_
_entity_poly.entity_id
_entity_poly.type
_entity_poly.pdbx_seq_one_letter_code
_entity_poly.pdbx_strand_id
1 'polypeptide(L)'
;KRARRGRARLDYTQNAINKTLVAPYSPRPAPGAPVSVPIEWDELDDPELRPDRWTIRDIPGRIAGRGDPFASVLEDEQELPPLG
;
A
#
# COMPACT_ATOMS: atom_id res chain seq x y z
N LYS A 1 -22.29 -0.84 -3.04
CA LYS A 1 -21.87 -0.46 -1.67
C LYS A 1 -22.90 -0.88 -0.60
N ARG A 2 -24.21 -0.61 -0.76
CA ARG A 2 -25.28 -0.93 0.23
C ARG A 2 -25.39 -2.39 0.68
N ALA A 3 -25.08 -3.37 -0.18
CA ALA A 3 -25.20 -4.80 0.14
C ALA A 3 -24.14 -5.34 1.13
N ARG A 4 -23.06 -4.59 1.43
CA ARG A 4 -21.92 -5.11 2.22
C ARG A 4 -22.05 -4.89 3.72
N ARG A 5 -23.13 -4.24 4.20
CA ARG A 5 -23.46 -4.08 5.62
C ARG A 5 -22.27 -3.69 6.53
N GLY A 6 -21.46 -2.72 6.08
CA GLY A 6 -20.29 -2.23 6.84
C GLY A 6 -18.99 -3.03 6.67
N ARG A 7 -18.98 -4.13 5.90
CA ARG A 7 -17.78 -4.95 5.66
C ARG A 7 -16.87 -4.36 4.57
N ALA A 8 -15.57 -4.56 4.74
CA ALA A 8 -14.59 -4.34 3.68
C ALA A 8 -14.83 -5.30 2.50
N ARG A 9 -14.45 -4.86 1.28
CA ARG A 9 -14.48 -5.70 0.09
C ARG A 9 -13.07 -6.22 -0.18
N LEU A 10 -12.91 -7.53 -0.23
CA LEU A 10 -11.73 -8.14 -0.84
C LEU A 10 -11.86 -8.02 -2.36
N ASP A 11 -11.06 -7.15 -2.97
CA ASP A 11 -11.15 -6.85 -4.40
C ASP A 11 -10.14 -7.67 -5.23
N TYR A 12 -10.43 -8.96 -5.41
CA TYR A 12 -9.61 -9.84 -6.24
C TYR A 12 -9.58 -9.44 -7.73
N THR A 13 -10.51 -8.57 -8.18
CA THR A 13 -10.59 -8.15 -9.59
C THR A 13 -9.42 -7.26 -10.01
N GLN A 14 -8.57 -6.83 -9.06
CA GLN A 14 -7.34 -6.09 -9.35
C GLN A 14 -6.27 -6.95 -10.02
N ASN A 15 -6.33 -8.27 -9.89
CA ASN A 15 -5.39 -9.20 -10.54
C ASN A 15 -5.75 -9.50 -12.02
N ALA A 16 -6.69 -8.76 -12.60
CA ALA A 16 -7.09 -8.93 -14.00
C ALA A 16 -6.19 -8.12 -14.96
N ILE A 17 -6.04 -8.63 -16.18
CA ILE A 17 -5.31 -7.94 -17.25
C ILE A 17 -5.90 -6.54 -17.48
N ASN A 18 -5.04 -5.55 -17.73
CA ASN A 18 -5.36 -4.14 -17.97
C ASN A 18 -6.00 -3.39 -16.78
N LYS A 19 -5.87 -3.91 -15.56
CA LYS A 19 -6.18 -3.15 -14.34
C LYS A 19 -5.01 -2.25 -13.96
N THR A 20 -5.34 -1.06 -13.47
CA THR A 20 -4.35 -0.11 -12.94
C THR A 20 -4.31 -0.22 -11.43
N LEU A 21 -3.10 -0.36 -10.90
CA LEU A 21 -2.79 -0.25 -9.49
C LEU A 21 -1.84 0.92 -9.27
N VAL A 22 -1.94 1.52 -8.10
CA VAL A 22 -1.07 2.62 -7.69
C VAL A 22 0.31 2.04 -7.40
N ALA A 23 1.34 2.59 -8.02
CA ALA A 23 2.71 2.16 -7.76
C ALA A 23 3.14 2.57 -6.35
N PRO A 24 3.97 1.76 -5.66
CA PRO A 24 4.65 2.17 -4.43
C PRO A 24 5.32 3.53 -4.61
N TYR A 25 5.27 4.36 -3.56
CA TYR A 25 5.84 5.71 -3.52
C TYR A 25 5.25 6.73 -4.51
N SER A 26 4.20 6.39 -5.25
CA SER A 26 3.54 7.37 -6.12
C SER A 26 2.64 8.34 -5.32
N PRO A 27 2.63 9.64 -5.67
CA PRO A 27 1.75 10.63 -5.06
C PRO A 27 0.31 10.45 -5.53
N ARG A 28 -0.64 10.86 -4.68
CA ARG A 28 -2.08 10.83 -4.98
C ARG A 28 -2.61 12.25 -5.23
N PRO A 29 -3.56 12.42 -6.16
CA PRO A 29 -4.18 13.71 -6.45
C PRO A 29 -5.21 14.07 -5.37
N ALA A 30 -4.72 14.35 -4.16
CA ALA A 30 -5.51 14.76 -2.99
C ALA A 30 -4.80 15.92 -2.27
N PRO A 31 -5.52 16.74 -1.48
CA PRO A 31 -4.92 17.82 -0.70
C PRO A 31 -3.74 17.32 0.14
N GLY A 32 -2.63 18.07 0.11
CA GLY A 32 -1.38 17.68 0.76
C GLY A 32 -0.49 16.74 -0.04
N ALA A 33 -0.95 16.22 -1.18
CA ALA A 33 -0.24 15.25 -2.02
C ALA A 33 0.28 14.04 -1.22
N PRO A 34 -0.62 13.26 -0.59
CA PRO A 34 -0.24 12.06 0.15
C PRO A 34 0.36 11.01 -0.78
N VAL A 35 1.24 10.16 -0.24
CA VAL A 35 2.01 9.17 -1.00
C VAL A 35 1.55 7.75 -0.65
N SER A 36 1.54 6.85 -1.64
CA SER A 36 1.29 5.42 -1.43
C SER A 36 2.52 4.75 -0.82
N VAL A 37 2.71 4.89 0.49
CA VAL A 37 3.92 4.47 1.20
C VAL A 37 3.80 3.01 1.66
N PRO A 38 4.73 2.12 1.28
CA PRO A 38 4.93 0.83 1.94
C PRO A 38 5.23 1.01 3.44
N ILE A 39 4.65 0.15 4.25
CA ILE A 39 4.78 0.16 5.70
C ILE A 39 5.13 -1.23 6.20
N GLU A 40 5.74 -1.29 7.38
CA GLU A 40 5.97 -2.52 8.13
C GLU A 40 4.68 -3.02 8.79
N TRP A 41 4.64 -4.31 9.15
CA TRP A 41 3.48 -4.90 9.84
C TRP A 41 3.19 -4.22 11.17
N ASP A 42 4.21 -3.89 11.97
CA ASP A 42 4.02 -3.20 13.25
C ASP A 42 3.44 -1.78 13.09
N GLU A 43 3.62 -1.14 11.93
CA GLU A 43 3.03 0.16 11.65
C GLU A 43 1.53 0.06 11.34
N LEU A 44 1.04 -1.11 10.95
CA LEU A 44 -0.38 -1.36 10.71
C LEU A 44 -1.20 -1.38 12.02
N ASP A 45 -0.55 -1.70 13.14
CA ASP A 45 -1.18 -1.72 14.47
C ASP A 45 -1.30 -0.33 15.10
N ASP A 46 -0.71 0.71 14.50
CA ASP A 46 -0.80 2.10 14.94
C ASP A 46 -2.25 2.62 14.77
N PRO A 47 -2.98 2.94 15.86
CA PRO A 47 -4.36 3.41 15.78
C PRO A 47 -4.50 4.77 15.11
N GLU A 48 -3.41 5.55 15.04
CA GLU A 48 -3.37 6.86 14.36
C GLU A 48 -2.94 6.72 12.90
N LEU A 49 -2.73 5.49 12.40
CA LEU A 49 -2.38 5.26 11.01
C LEU A 49 -3.49 5.78 10.08
N ARG A 50 -3.10 6.68 9.19
CA ARG A 50 -3.99 7.28 8.20
C ARG A 50 -3.40 7.21 6.79
N PRO A 51 -4.25 7.14 5.75
CA PRO A 51 -3.80 7.12 4.35
C PRO A 51 -3.03 8.37 3.90
N ASP A 52 -3.14 9.47 4.64
CA ASP A 52 -2.49 10.75 4.36
C ASP A 52 -1.37 11.11 5.34
N ARG A 53 -0.89 10.11 6.11
CA ARG A 53 0.19 10.28 7.10
C ARG A 53 1.48 10.82 6.49
N TRP A 54 1.81 10.41 5.27
CA TRP A 54 3.01 10.83 4.57
C TRP A 54 2.69 11.53 3.25
N THR A 55 3.38 12.63 3.03
CA THR A 55 3.27 13.45 1.82
C THR A 55 4.56 13.44 1.03
N ILE A 56 4.53 14.05 -0.16
CA ILE A 56 5.73 14.32 -0.95
C ILE A 56 6.81 15.10 -0.18
N ARG A 57 6.45 15.82 0.89
CA ARG A 57 7.38 16.62 1.70
C ARG A 57 8.16 15.76 2.71
N ASP A 58 7.52 14.72 3.24
CA ASP A 58 8.03 13.95 4.38
C ASP A 58 8.66 12.62 3.94
N ILE A 59 8.23 12.09 2.78
CA ILE A 59 8.65 10.76 2.31
C ILE A 59 10.17 10.62 2.12
N PRO A 60 10.95 11.63 1.64
CA PRO A 60 12.39 11.46 1.51
C PRO A 60 13.07 11.29 2.88
N GLY A 61 12.60 12.03 3.90
CA GLY A 61 13.12 11.92 5.27
C GLY A 61 12.79 10.57 5.90
N ARG A 62 11.59 10.03 5.64
CA ARG A 62 11.21 8.68 6.09
C ARG A 62 12.14 7.62 5.51
N ILE A 63 12.34 7.62 4.19
CA ILE A 63 13.19 6.62 3.50
C ILE A 63 14.63 6.73 4.00
N ALA A 64 15.16 7.94 4.15
CA ALA A 64 16.51 8.14 4.69
C ALA A 64 16.66 7.64 6.14
N GLY A 65 15.62 7.78 6.97
CA GLY A 65 15.66 7.40 8.38
C GLY A 65 15.33 5.93 8.66
N ARG A 66 14.53 5.27 7.81
CA ARG A 66 14.04 3.90 8.05
C ARG A 66 14.46 2.88 6.99
N GLY A 67 14.97 3.33 5.84
CA GLY A 67 15.16 2.47 4.67
C GLY A 67 13.86 2.27 3.88
N ASP A 68 13.89 1.30 2.97
CA ASP A 68 12.77 0.92 2.10
C ASP A 68 12.19 -0.45 2.55
N PRO A 69 11.02 -0.47 3.20
CA PRO A 69 10.34 -1.72 3.59
C PRO A 69 9.97 -2.62 2.42
N PHE A 70 9.91 -2.08 1.21
CA PHE A 70 9.45 -2.79 0.01
C PHE A 70 10.59 -3.35 -0.83
N ALA A 71 11.84 -3.15 -0.42
CA ALA A 71 13.02 -3.51 -1.21
C ALA A 71 13.08 -5.01 -1.54
N SER A 72 12.78 -5.90 -0.57
CA SER A 72 12.91 -7.35 -0.76
C SER A 72 11.88 -7.95 -1.71
N VAL A 73 10.78 -7.24 -2.00
CA VAL A 73 9.72 -7.72 -2.91
C VAL A 73 10.24 -7.96 -4.33
N LEU A 74 11.35 -7.31 -4.71
CA LEU A 74 12.00 -7.52 -6.00
C LEU A 74 12.92 -8.75 -6.04
N GLU A 75 13.20 -9.36 -4.88
CA GLU A 75 14.15 -10.46 -4.71
C GLU A 75 13.44 -11.78 -4.35
N ASP A 76 12.34 -11.70 -3.60
CA ASP A 76 11.62 -12.86 -3.07
C ASP A 76 10.61 -13.44 -4.08
N GLU A 77 11.04 -14.42 -4.88
CA GLU A 77 10.14 -15.19 -5.73
C GLU A 77 9.33 -16.22 -4.92
N GLN A 78 8.02 -16.28 -5.16
CA GLN A 78 7.10 -17.19 -4.47
C GLN A 78 6.26 -17.98 -5.46
N GLU A 79 6.11 -19.28 -5.20
CA GLU A 79 5.21 -20.16 -5.96
C GLU A 79 3.84 -20.26 -5.28
N LEU A 80 2.78 -20.12 -6.08
CA LEU A 80 1.43 -20.31 -5.57
C LEU A 80 1.20 -21.79 -5.24
N PRO A 81 0.56 -22.10 -4.10
CA PRO A 81 0.18 -23.48 -3.81
C PRO A 81 -0.84 -23.99 -4.85
N PRO A 82 -0.94 -25.32 -5.05
CA PRO A 82 -1.96 -25.89 -5.91
C PRO A 82 -3.35 -25.46 -5.41
N LEU A 83 -4.14 -24.91 -6.33
CA LEU A 83 -5.54 -24.62 -6.06
C LEU A 83 -6.33 -25.93 -6.22
N GLY A 84 -6.91 -26.41 -5.13
CA GLY A 84 -7.82 -27.57 -5.12
C GLY A 84 -9.22 -27.23 -5.65
#